data_AF-A0A7X8B7Y8-F1
#
_entry.id   AF-A0A7X8B7Y8-F1
#
_cell.length_a   1.000
_cell.length_b   1.000
_cell.length_c   1.000
_cell.angle_alpha   90.00
_cell.angle_beta   90.00
_cell.angle_gamma   90.00
#
_symmetry.space_group_name_H-M   'P 1'
#
loop_
_entity.id
_entity.type
_entity.pdbx_description
1 polymer ?
#
loop_
_entity_poly.entity_id
_entity_poly.type
_entity_poly.pdbx_seq_one_letter_code
_entity_poly.pdbx_strand_id
1 'polypeptide(L)'
;MGVYQLVGVLADIDLFRRLRARGQARGADGLTDLQTALGLVTGEPFTGQRGRGWAWLADGVRIDQHMVCAVVDVAHTVTIAALHAGDLQAARAATETALLAAPYEDTPRLDLAAVVAAEGDQQAAECILRDDVSNRAEGGDAPEDLPARTADLVSNPPWRRKERVA
;
A
#
# COMPACT_ATOMS: atom_id res chain seq x y z
N MET A 1 -7.74 41.27 -10.05
CA MET A 1 -8.24 40.09 -9.31
C MET A 1 -7.32 39.85 -8.12
N GLY A 2 -7.88 39.65 -6.93
CA GLY A 2 -7.08 39.31 -5.74
C GLY A 2 -6.68 37.84 -5.76
N VAL A 3 -5.42 37.55 -5.45
CA VAL A 3 -4.94 36.19 -5.21
C VAL A 3 -4.97 35.96 -3.71
N TYR A 4 -5.47 34.79 -3.28
CA TYR A 4 -5.45 34.38 -1.89
C TYR A 4 -4.34 33.35 -1.70
N GLN A 5 -3.58 33.52 -0.62
CA GLN A 5 -2.51 32.61 -0.23
C GLN A 5 -2.75 32.13 1.19
N LEU A 6 -2.64 30.82 1.41
CA LEU A 6 -2.62 30.22 2.74
C LEU A 6 -1.17 30.18 3.23
N VAL A 7 -0.93 30.65 4.46
CA VAL A 7 0.40 30.72 5.09
C VAL A 7 0.35 30.01 6.44
N GLY A 8 1.32 29.14 6.71
CA GLY A 8 1.44 28.44 7.98
C GLY A 8 0.41 27.31 8.21
N VAL A 9 -0.31 26.89 7.16
CA VAL A 9 -1.21 25.74 7.23
C VAL A 9 -0.39 24.46 7.05
N LEU A 10 -0.60 23.49 7.94
CA LEU A 10 -0.04 22.15 7.83
C LEU A 10 -1.17 21.19 7.45
N ALA A 11 -1.06 20.53 6.30
CA ALA A 11 -1.97 19.47 5.91
C ALA A 11 -1.46 18.09 6.35
N ASP A 12 -2.37 17.12 6.41
CA ASP A 12 -2.07 15.70 6.62
C ASP A 12 -1.00 15.18 5.65
N ILE A 13 -1.07 15.55 4.38
CA ILE A 13 -0.09 15.20 3.33
C ILE A 13 1.30 15.74 3.63
N ASP A 14 1.40 16.94 4.22
CA ASP A 14 2.69 17.52 4.59
C ASP A 14 3.29 16.77 5.77
N LEU A 15 2.46 16.41 6.76
CA LEU A 15 2.89 15.63 7.91
C LEU A 15 3.30 14.21 7.51
N PHE A 16 2.51 13.55 6.65
CA PHE A 16 2.82 12.24 6.09
C PHE A 16 4.19 12.23 5.42
N ARG A 17 4.47 13.21 4.54
CA ARG A 17 5.77 13.32 3.84
C ARG A 17 6.94 13.50 4.81
N ARG A 18 6.77 14.34 5.84
CA ARG A 18 7.80 14.57 6.85
C ARG A 18 8.08 13.31 7.68
N LEU A 19 7.03 12.60 8.10
CA LEU A 19 7.14 11.34 8.83
C LEU A 19 7.80 10.26 7.96
N ARG A 20 7.37 10.09 6.71
CA ARG A 20 7.99 9.17 5.74
C ARG A 20 9.47 9.47 5.58
N ALA A 21 9.83 10.72 5.29
CA ALA A 21 11.23 11.11 5.10
C ALA A 21 12.07 10.86 6.35
N ARG A 22 11.54 11.20 7.54
CA ARG A 22 12.22 10.96 8.82
C ARG A 22 12.39 9.48 9.12
N GLY A 23 11.35 8.67 8.90
CA GLY A 23 11.39 7.22 9.10
C GLY A 23 12.39 6.55 8.16
N GLN A 24 12.34 6.87 6.86
CA GLN A 24 13.27 6.33 5.87
C GLN A 24 14.72 6.69 6.17
N ALA A 25 15.00 7.93 6.61
CA ALA A 25 16.34 8.35 7.01
C ALA A 25 16.89 7.61 8.24
N ARG A 26 16.00 7.09 9.10
CA ARG A 26 16.36 6.35 10.32
C ARG A 26 16.47 4.83 10.11
N GLY A 27 16.08 4.31 8.94
CA GLY A 27 16.12 2.88 8.67
C GLY A 27 15.27 2.10 9.66
N ALA A 28 15.88 1.10 10.33
CA ALA A 28 15.18 0.23 11.28
C ALA A 28 14.52 0.99 12.45
N ASP A 29 15.16 2.04 12.95
CA ASP A 29 14.63 2.88 14.04
C ASP A 29 13.49 3.82 13.58
N GLY A 30 13.21 3.86 12.27
CA GLY A 30 12.21 4.72 11.66
C GLY A 30 10.80 4.14 11.62
N LEU A 31 10.59 2.90 12.04
CA LEU A 31 9.33 2.20 11.87
C LEU A 31 8.14 2.90 12.55
N THR A 32 8.35 3.47 13.74
CA THR A 32 7.30 4.23 14.44
C THR A 32 6.86 5.47 13.68
N ASP A 33 7.77 6.14 12.96
CA ASP A 33 7.42 7.28 12.12
C ASP A 33 6.55 6.85 10.93
N LEU A 34 6.86 5.70 10.33
CA LEU A 34 6.09 5.12 9.22
C LEU A 34 4.69 4.68 9.68
N GLN A 35 4.58 4.01 10.83
CA GLN A 35 3.29 3.67 11.43
C GLN A 35 2.46 4.91 11.77
N THR A 36 3.09 5.94 12.31
CA THR A 36 2.42 7.22 12.57
C THR A 36 1.93 7.88 11.28
N ALA A 37 2.70 7.77 10.19
CA ALA A 37 2.29 8.28 8.88
C ALA A 37 1.05 7.54 8.35
N LEU A 38 1.00 6.21 8.48
CA LEU A 38 -0.17 5.42 8.09
C LEU A 38 -1.43 5.81 8.89
N GLY A 39 -1.28 6.19 10.16
CA GLY A 39 -2.39 6.68 10.98
C GLY A 39 -3.04 7.97 10.48
N LEU A 40 -2.43 8.69 9.52
CA LEU A 40 -3.03 9.87 8.88
C LEU A 40 -3.93 9.51 7.68
N VAL A 41 -3.89 8.26 7.22
CA VAL A 41 -4.61 7.82 6.03
C VAL A 41 -6.03 7.42 6.40
N THR A 42 -7.02 8.10 5.85
CA THR A 42 -8.45 7.86 6.15
C THR A 42 -9.24 7.30 4.97
N GLY A 43 -8.62 7.08 3.83
CA GLY A 43 -9.30 6.77 2.56
C GLY A 43 -8.38 6.92 1.36
N GLU A 44 -8.95 6.74 0.17
CA GLU A 44 -8.26 7.02 -1.09
C GLU A 44 -7.91 8.52 -1.18
N PRO A 45 -6.64 8.88 -1.48
CA PRO A 45 -6.22 10.27 -1.60
C PRO A 45 -7.11 11.08 -2.54
N PHE A 46 -7.48 12.28 -2.11
CA PHE A 46 -8.29 13.22 -2.90
C PHE A 46 -9.67 12.70 -3.32
N THR A 47 -10.22 11.70 -2.64
CA THR A 47 -11.62 11.28 -2.81
C THR A 47 -12.53 12.01 -1.82
N GLY A 48 -13.45 12.84 -2.31
CA GLY A 48 -14.33 13.66 -1.48
C GLY A 48 -15.38 14.45 -2.28
N GLN A 49 -16.44 14.95 -1.61
CA GLN A 49 -17.71 15.44 -2.19
C GLN A 49 -17.64 16.73 -3.04
N ARG A 50 -16.66 16.89 -3.92
CA ARG A 50 -16.70 17.93 -4.96
C ARG A 50 -16.54 17.28 -6.32
N GLY A 51 -17.67 16.93 -6.92
CA GLY A 51 -17.71 16.18 -8.19
C GLY A 51 -16.85 16.77 -9.33
N ARG A 52 -16.56 18.08 -9.34
CA ARG A 52 -15.66 18.74 -10.31
C ARG A 52 -14.50 19.52 -9.67
N GLY A 53 -14.35 19.46 -8.35
CA GLY A 53 -13.38 20.30 -7.60
C GLY A 53 -11.92 19.90 -7.81
N TRP A 54 -11.69 18.75 -8.44
CA TRP A 54 -10.39 18.09 -8.54
C TRP A 54 -9.91 17.95 -9.98
N ALA A 55 -10.59 18.56 -10.97
CA ALA A 55 -10.17 18.45 -12.38
C ALA A 55 -8.71 18.90 -12.60
N TRP A 56 -8.27 19.89 -11.83
CA TRP A 56 -6.88 20.37 -11.85
C TRP A 56 -5.85 19.35 -11.35
N LEU A 57 -6.25 18.31 -10.59
CA LEU A 57 -5.31 17.25 -10.19
C LEU A 57 -4.84 16.42 -11.39
N ALA A 58 -5.65 16.34 -12.45
CA ALA A 58 -5.27 15.66 -13.68
C ALA A 58 -4.23 16.47 -14.48
N ASP A 59 -4.14 17.78 -14.23
CA ASP A 59 -3.25 18.70 -14.92
C ASP A 59 -1.97 18.93 -14.09
N GLY A 60 -0.81 18.54 -14.63
CA GLY A 60 0.49 18.75 -13.99
C GLY A 60 0.96 17.57 -13.13
N VAL A 61 1.46 17.83 -11.92
CA VAL A 61 1.97 16.78 -11.03
C VAL A 61 0.79 16.04 -10.42
N ARG A 62 0.58 14.79 -10.84
CA ARG A 62 -0.44 13.84 -10.38
C ARG A 62 -0.24 13.45 -8.90
N ILE A 63 -0.44 14.43 -8.02
CA ILE A 63 -0.22 14.31 -6.58
C ILE A 63 -1.15 13.26 -5.96
N ASP A 64 -2.32 13.04 -6.57
CA ASP A 64 -3.22 11.94 -6.27
C ASP A 64 -2.53 10.58 -6.44
N GLN A 65 -1.97 10.31 -7.62
CA GLN A 65 -1.27 9.05 -7.91
C GLN A 65 0.02 8.91 -7.09
N HIS A 66 0.79 9.99 -6.95
CA HIS A 66 2.00 9.97 -6.11
C HIS A 66 1.70 9.65 -4.65
N MET A 67 0.55 10.09 -4.13
CA MET A 67 0.14 9.77 -2.76
C MET A 67 -0.33 8.33 -2.63
N VAL A 68 -1.03 7.79 -3.62
CA VAL A 68 -1.35 6.35 -3.67
C VAL A 68 -0.07 5.52 -3.57
N CYS A 69 0.91 5.75 -4.46
CA CYS A 69 2.19 5.03 -4.42
C CYS A 69 2.92 5.25 -3.07
N ALA A 70 2.91 6.48 -2.55
CA ALA A 70 3.58 6.79 -1.30
C ALA A 70 2.99 6.04 -0.09
N VAL A 71 1.67 5.88 -0.03
CA VAL A 71 1.01 5.12 1.03
C VAL A 71 1.32 3.63 0.88
N VAL A 72 1.23 3.10 -0.34
CA VAL A 72 1.56 1.69 -0.63
C VAL A 72 3.01 1.35 -0.24
N ASP A 73 3.98 2.19 -0.60
CA ASP A 73 5.40 1.97 -0.25
C ASP A 73 5.63 1.92 1.27
N VAL A 74 5.01 2.86 2.00
CA VAL A 74 5.15 2.96 3.46
C VAL A 74 4.47 1.76 4.14
N ALA A 75 3.26 1.42 3.71
CA ALA A 75 2.54 0.28 4.23
C ALA A 75 3.28 -1.04 3.98
N HIS A 76 3.75 -1.26 2.75
CA HIS A 76 4.54 -2.44 2.39
C HIS A 76 5.78 -2.60 3.29
N THR A 77 6.49 -1.49 3.51
CA THR A 77 7.67 -1.48 4.41
C THR A 77 7.28 -1.87 5.84
N VAL A 78 6.18 -1.32 6.37
CA VAL A 78 5.68 -1.64 7.71
C VAL A 78 5.20 -3.10 7.80
N THR A 79 4.48 -3.59 6.80
CA THR A 79 3.99 -4.96 6.73
C THR A 79 5.14 -5.95 6.75
N ILE A 80 6.15 -5.75 5.91
CA ILE A 80 7.35 -6.60 5.88
C ILE A 80 8.04 -6.59 7.25
N ALA A 81 8.27 -5.41 7.84
CA ALA A 81 8.94 -5.31 9.13
C ALA A 81 8.15 -6.03 10.24
N ALA A 82 6.82 -5.86 10.26
CA ALA A 82 5.93 -6.48 11.22
C ALA A 82 5.87 -8.02 11.06
N LEU A 83 5.82 -8.53 9.82
CA LEU A 83 5.90 -9.95 9.54
C LEU A 83 7.22 -10.57 10.04
N HIS A 84 8.35 -9.89 9.82
CA HIS A 84 9.65 -10.35 10.33
C HIS A 84 9.70 -10.36 11.87
N ALA A 85 9.02 -9.41 12.52
CA ALA A 85 8.92 -9.35 13.97
C ALA A 85 7.87 -10.32 14.57
N GLY A 86 7.06 -10.97 13.72
CA GLY A 86 5.93 -11.80 14.17
C GLY A 86 4.73 -10.99 14.68
N ASP A 87 4.70 -9.68 14.48
CA ASP A 87 3.57 -8.81 14.83
C ASP A 87 2.52 -8.83 13.72
N LEU A 88 1.72 -9.89 13.70
CA LEU A 88 0.70 -10.08 12.68
C LEU A 88 -0.40 -9.00 12.73
N GLN A 89 -0.67 -8.43 13.90
CA GLN A 89 -1.66 -7.36 14.05
C GLN A 89 -1.20 -6.08 13.39
N ALA A 90 0.05 -5.66 13.61
CA ALA A 90 0.61 -4.49 12.94
C ALA A 90 0.72 -4.71 11.42
N ALA A 91 1.10 -5.92 10.98
CA ALA A 91 1.19 -6.26 9.57
C ALA A 91 -0.18 -6.17 8.87
N ARG A 92 -1.22 -6.71 9.51
CA ARG A 92 -2.60 -6.62 9.03
C ARG A 92 -3.09 -5.17 8.94
N ALA A 93 -2.92 -4.40 10.01
CA ALA A 93 -3.36 -3.00 10.06
C ALA A 93 -2.71 -2.13 8.97
N ALA A 94 -1.41 -2.30 8.73
CA ALA A 94 -0.69 -1.58 7.69
C ALA A 94 -1.22 -1.94 6.28
N THR A 95 -1.41 -3.23 6.03
CA THR A 95 -1.94 -3.76 4.78
C THR A 95 -3.36 -3.26 4.50
N GLU A 96 -4.26 -3.31 5.48
CA GLU A 96 -5.63 -2.82 5.36
C GLU A 96 -5.68 -1.31 5.10
N THR A 97 -4.77 -0.54 5.70
CA THR A 97 -4.61 0.89 5.41
C THR A 97 -4.22 1.14 3.95
N ALA A 98 -3.34 0.31 3.39
CA ALA A 98 -2.96 0.41 1.98
C ALA A 98 -4.12 0.03 1.05
N LEU A 99 -4.89 -1.01 1.36
CA LEU A 99 -6.08 -1.39 0.59
C LEU A 99 -7.15 -0.29 0.62
N LEU A 100 -7.30 0.40 1.75
CA LEU A 100 -8.19 1.54 1.88
C LEU A 100 -7.76 2.73 1.00
N ALA A 101 -6.45 3.00 0.94
CA ALA A 101 -5.91 4.12 0.18
C ALA A 101 -5.75 3.85 -1.32
N ALA A 102 -5.55 2.59 -1.67
CA ALA A 102 -5.14 2.14 -3.00
C ALA A 102 -5.92 0.87 -3.39
N PRO A 103 -7.26 0.94 -3.50
CA PRO A 103 -8.09 -0.23 -3.75
C PRO A 103 -7.81 -0.88 -5.10
N TYR A 104 -7.10 -0.21 -6.00
CA TYR A 104 -6.78 -0.71 -7.34
C TYR A 104 -5.35 -1.27 -7.48
N GLU A 105 -4.51 -1.14 -6.46
CA GLU A 105 -3.12 -1.62 -6.51
C GLU A 105 -2.98 -3.09 -6.11
N ASP A 106 -2.03 -3.80 -6.72
CA ASP A 106 -1.82 -5.23 -6.44
C ASP A 106 -0.95 -5.47 -5.20
N THR A 107 0.00 -4.56 -4.92
CA THR A 107 0.96 -4.72 -3.80
C THR A 107 0.24 -4.93 -2.46
N PRO A 108 -0.78 -4.13 -2.07
CA PRO A 108 -1.51 -4.35 -0.82
C PRO A 108 -2.23 -5.71 -0.74
N ARG A 109 -2.65 -6.27 -1.88
CA ARG A 109 -3.31 -7.59 -1.93
C ARG A 109 -2.31 -8.72 -1.75
N LEU A 110 -1.14 -8.60 -2.38
CA LEU A 110 -0.02 -9.52 -2.18
C LEU A 110 0.42 -9.53 -0.72
N ASP A 111 0.49 -8.35 -0.10
CA ASP A 111 0.80 -8.19 1.32
C ASP A 111 -0.28 -8.84 2.20
N LEU A 112 -1.56 -8.67 1.86
CA LEU A 112 -2.66 -9.33 2.58
C LEU A 112 -2.56 -10.85 2.51
N ALA A 113 -2.27 -11.40 1.33
CA ALA A 113 -2.05 -12.83 1.18
C ALA A 113 -0.88 -13.33 2.04
N ALA A 114 0.22 -12.57 2.11
CA ALA A 114 1.36 -12.90 2.96
C ALA A 114 0.99 -12.87 4.46
N VAL A 115 0.22 -11.88 4.91
CA VAL A 115 -0.29 -11.79 6.29
C VAL A 115 -1.20 -12.97 6.63
N VAL A 116 -2.18 -13.27 5.77
CA VAL A 116 -3.13 -14.38 5.97
C VAL A 116 -2.40 -15.72 6.00
N ALA A 117 -1.40 -15.91 5.14
CA ALA A 117 -0.56 -17.10 5.17
C ALA A 117 0.23 -17.22 6.49
N ALA A 118 0.76 -16.11 7.00
CA ALA A 118 1.49 -16.06 8.27
C ALA A 118 0.58 -16.29 9.50
N GLU A 119 -0.70 -15.94 9.41
CA GLU A 119 -1.73 -16.26 10.41
C GLU A 119 -2.13 -17.75 10.41
N GLY A 120 -1.75 -18.49 9.36
CA GLY A 120 -1.93 -19.95 9.26
C GLY A 120 -3.00 -20.40 8.27
N ASP A 121 -3.69 -19.48 7.60
CA ASP A 121 -4.71 -19.81 6.59
C ASP A 121 -4.13 -19.78 5.17
N GLN A 122 -3.36 -20.81 4.83
CA GLN A 122 -2.74 -20.91 3.51
C GLN A 122 -3.76 -20.98 2.37
N GLN A 123 -4.94 -21.56 2.63
CA GLN A 123 -5.97 -21.70 1.60
C GLN A 123 -6.60 -20.35 1.27
N ALA A 124 -6.89 -19.53 2.28
CA ALA A 124 -7.39 -18.18 2.07
C ALA A 124 -6.36 -17.29 1.38
N ALA A 125 -5.08 -17.40 1.72
CA ALA A 125 -4.00 -16.67 1.05
C ALA A 125 -3.92 -17.00 -0.46
N GLU A 126 -4.06 -18.28 -0.82
CA GLU A 126 -4.09 -18.70 -2.23
C GLU A 126 -5.32 -18.18 -2.98
N CYS A 127 -6.48 -18.16 -2.33
CA CYS A 127 -7.70 -17.57 -2.92
C CYS A 127 -7.50 -16.08 -3.22
N ILE A 128 -6.90 -15.31 -2.30
CA ILE A 128 -6.59 -13.89 -2.51
C ILE A 128 -5.67 -13.70 -3.72
N LEU A 129 -4.59 -14.48 -3.82
CA LEU A 129 -3.66 -14.37 -4.95
C LEU A 129 -4.31 -14.72 -6.29
N ARG A 130 -5.19 -15.72 -6.30
CA ARG A 130 -5.88 -16.14 -7.53
C ARG A 130 -6.94 -15.14 -7.95
N ASP A 131 -7.81 -14.75 -7.02
CA ASP A 131 -9.04 -14.04 -7.33
C ASP A 131 -8.81 -12.51 -7.40
N ASP A 132 -7.98 -11.96 -6.52
CA ASP A 132 -7.78 -10.52 -6.40
C ASP A 132 -6.54 -10.00 -7.15
N VAL A 133 -5.64 -10.89 -7.58
CA VAL A 133 -4.43 -10.51 -8.34
C VAL A 133 -4.42 -11.16 -9.73
N SER A 134 -4.54 -12.49 -9.80
CA SER A 134 -4.34 -13.21 -11.08
C SER A 134 -5.52 -13.11 -12.05
N ASN A 135 -6.75 -13.20 -11.54
CA ASN A 135 -7.97 -13.22 -12.35
C ASN A 135 -8.69 -11.86 -12.40
N ARG A 136 -8.00 -10.79 -12.02
CA ARG A 136 -8.62 -9.48 -11.87
C ARG A 136 -8.82 -8.81 -13.24
N ALA A 137 -10.06 -8.80 -13.71
CA ALA A 137 -10.46 -8.07 -14.92
C ALA A 137 -10.88 -6.63 -14.56
N GLU A 138 -10.01 -5.65 -14.79
CA GLU A 138 -10.34 -4.24 -14.52
C GLU A 138 -11.29 -3.62 -15.58
N GLY A 139 -11.50 -4.28 -16.73
CA GLY A 139 -12.22 -3.71 -17.87
C GLY A 139 -13.32 -4.58 -18.51
N GLY A 140 -13.65 -5.75 -17.94
CA GLY A 140 -14.62 -6.70 -18.52
C GLY A 140 -14.09 -7.55 -19.69
N ASP A 141 -12.86 -7.30 -20.14
CA ASP A 141 -12.09 -8.24 -20.96
C ASP A 141 -11.46 -9.35 -20.09
N ALA A 142 -11.07 -10.45 -20.72
CA ALA A 142 -10.32 -11.51 -20.05
C ALA A 142 -9.04 -10.93 -19.43
N PRO A 143 -8.63 -11.37 -18.22
CA PRO A 143 -7.39 -10.93 -17.60
C PRO A 143 -6.22 -11.07 -18.58
N GLU A 144 -5.37 -10.04 -18.69
CA GLU A 144 -4.11 -10.18 -19.42
C GLU A 144 -3.23 -11.23 -18.72
N ASP A 145 -2.45 -11.98 -19.49
CA ASP A 145 -1.51 -12.95 -18.93
C ASP A 145 -0.56 -12.24 -17.94
N LEU A 146 -0.39 -12.83 -16.75
CA LEU A 146 0.49 -12.28 -15.72
C LEU A 146 1.92 -12.06 -16.27
N PRO A 147 2.54 -10.89 -16.04
CA PRO A 147 3.95 -10.69 -16.33
C PRO A 147 4.80 -11.78 -15.67
N ALA A 148 5.82 -12.29 -16.38
CA ALA A 148 6.61 -13.46 -15.95
C ALA A 148 7.09 -13.39 -14.49
N ARG A 149 7.52 -12.21 -14.03
CA ARG A 149 7.96 -11.99 -12.65
C ARG A 149 6.83 -12.18 -11.63
N THR A 150 5.63 -11.72 -11.94
CA THR A 150 4.45 -11.87 -11.07
C THR A 150 3.96 -13.31 -11.07
N ALA A 151 3.95 -13.95 -12.23
CA ALA A 151 3.65 -15.38 -12.35
C ALA A 151 4.63 -16.25 -11.53
N ASP A 152 5.92 -15.91 -11.51
CA ASP A 152 6.93 -16.57 -10.68
C ASP A 152 6.68 -16.38 -9.18
N LEU A 153 6.27 -15.18 -8.75
CA LEU A 153 5.94 -14.91 -7.35
C LEU A 153 4.66 -15.62 -6.89
N VAL A 154 3.65 -15.72 -7.76
CA VAL A 154 2.40 -16.46 -7.49
C VAL A 154 2.68 -17.96 -7.45
N SER A 155 3.46 -18.48 -8.40
CA SER A 155 3.78 -19.91 -8.50
C SER A 155 4.77 -20.38 -7.45
N ASN A 156 5.66 -19.50 -6.99
CA ASN A 156 6.68 -19.80 -6.00
C ASN A 156 6.79 -18.70 -4.94
N PRO A 157 5.77 -18.58 -4.06
CA PRO A 157 5.71 -17.51 -3.08
C PRO A 157 6.92 -17.53 -2.15
N PRO A 158 7.48 -16.37 -1.78
CA PRO A 158 8.72 -16.29 -0.99
C PRO A 158 8.62 -17.01 0.36
N TRP A 159 7.43 -17.11 0.97
CA TRP A 159 7.20 -17.84 2.23
C TRP A 159 7.13 -19.37 2.07
N ARG A 160 6.99 -19.90 0.85
CA ARG A 160 7.15 -21.34 0.58
C ARG A 160 8.62 -21.77 0.50
N ARG A 161 9.56 -20.82 0.33
CA ARG A 161 10.99 -21.09 0.51
C ARG A 161 11.33 -21.11 1.99
N LYS A 162 10.93 -22.17 2.70
CA LYS A 162 11.61 -22.51 3.96
C LYS A 162 13.08 -22.70 3.63
N GLU A 163 13.93 -21.91 4.26
CA GLU A 163 15.38 -22.11 4.23
C GLU A 163 15.66 -23.58 4.60
N ARG A 164 16.11 -24.38 3.64
CA ARG A 164 16.97 -25.52 3.96
C ARG A 164 18.33 -24.92 4.33
N VAL A 165 18.44 -24.40 5.55
CA VAL A 165 19.75 -24.21 6.17
C VAL A 165 20.27 -25.62 6.43
N ALA A 166 21.23 -26.03 5.61
CA ALA A 166 22.05 -27.22 5.83
C ALA A 166 23.17 -26.90 6.82
#